data_AF-A0A943F3I9-F1
#
_entry.id   AF-A0A943F3I9-F1
#
_cell.length_a   1.000
_cell.length_b   1.000
_cell.length_c   1.000
_cell.angle_alpha   90.00
_cell.angle_beta   90.00
_cell.angle_gamma   90.00
#
_symmetry.space_group_name_H-M   'P 1'
#
loop_
_entity.id
_entity.type
_entity.pdbx_description
1 polymer ?
#
loop_
_entity_poly.entity_id
_entity_poly.type
_entity_poly.pdbx_seq_one_letter_code
_entity_poly.pdbx_strand_id
1 'polypeptide(L)'
;MYLHLDTNTVIRTREIVAILDIENSSVSKITREFFAAAQSRGEIIYLSGTELPKSFLLCESDGVGRVYVSHLAPSTLRRRAENTAAALR
;
A
#
# COMPACT_ATOMS: atom_id res chain seq x y z
N MET A 1 1.91 13.10 9.34
CA MET A 1 0.95 12.08 9.81
C MET A 1 1.42 10.71 9.39
N TYR A 2 1.14 9.68 10.20
CA TYR A 2 1.58 8.31 9.97
C TYR A 2 0.39 7.38 9.87
N LEU A 3 0.47 6.40 8.97
CA LEU A 3 -0.54 5.35 8.79
C LEU A 3 0.05 4.01 9.22
N HIS A 4 -0.61 3.35 10.16
CA HIS A 4 -0.31 1.96 10.54
C HIS A 4 -0.92 1.00 9.50
N LEU A 5 -0.05 0.30 8.78
CA LEU A 5 -0.44 -0.69 7.77
C LEU A 5 -0.58 -2.08 8.38
N ASP A 6 0.27 -2.42 9.35
CA ASP A 6 0.15 -3.58 10.23
C ASP A 6 0.77 -3.27 11.61
N THR A 7 0.96 -4.28 12.47
CA THR A 7 1.54 -4.13 13.80
C THR A 7 2.97 -3.56 13.80
N ASN A 8 3.75 -3.85 12.75
CA ASN A 8 5.18 -3.54 12.68
C ASN A 8 5.52 -2.52 11.59
N THR A 9 4.54 -2.10 10.79
CA THR A 9 4.75 -1.27 9.60
C THR A 9 3.95 0.01 9.70
N VAL A 10 4.69 1.12 9.73
CA VAL A 10 4.18 2.48 9.76
C VAL A 10 4.83 3.27 8.64
N ILE A 11 4.02 4.00 7.87
CA ILE A 11 4.50 4.88 6.79
C ILE A 11 3.95 6.29 6.96
N ARG A 12 4.59 7.30 6.36
CA ARG A 12 3.99 8.65 6.39
C ARG A 12 2.85 8.70 5.39
N THR A 13 1.72 9.28 5.78
CA THR A 13 0.58 9.42 4.89
C THR A 13 0.93 10.21 3.61
N ARG A 14 1.89 11.15 3.70
CA ARG A 14 2.40 11.93 2.55
C ARG A 14 3.21 11.11 1.54
N GLU A 15 3.72 9.95 1.94
CA GLU A 15 4.49 9.05 1.06
C GLU A 15 3.55 8.16 0.24
N ILE A 16 2.26 8.10 0.57
CA ILE A 16 1.27 7.29 -0.15
C ILE A 16 0.91 7.99 -1.45
N VAL A 17 1.26 7.36 -2.58
CA VAL A 17 0.90 7.79 -3.92
C VAL A 17 -0.48 7.25 -4.31
N ALA A 18 -0.74 5.96 -4.01
CA ALA A 18 -2.01 5.33 -4.33
C ALA A 18 -2.34 4.18 -3.37
N ILE A 19 -3.64 3.95 -3.16
CA ILE A 19 -4.18 2.76 -2.49
C ILE A 19 -5.07 2.05 -3.52
N LEU A 20 -4.74 0.81 -3.84
CA LEU A 20 -5.30 0.07 -4.96
C LEU A 20 -5.84 -1.28 -4.49
N ASP A 21 -6.95 -1.69 -5.08
CA ASP A 21 -7.56 -3.00 -4.87
C ASP A 21 -6.84 -4.06 -5.72
N ILE A 22 -6.47 -5.20 -5.12
CA ILE A 22 -5.78 -6.27 -5.86
C ILE A 22 -6.69 -6.94 -6.86
N GLU A 23 -7.93 -7.25 -6.52
CA GLU A 23 -8.86 -7.99 -7.37
C GLU A 23 -9.15 -7.21 -8.66
N ASN A 24 -9.36 -5.89 -8.54
CA ASN A 24 -9.70 -5.06 -9.69
C ASN A 24 -8.49 -4.60 -10.52
N SER A 25 -7.30 -4.47 -9.92
CA SER A 25 -6.14 -3.91 -10.63
C SER A 25 -5.16 -4.96 -11.16
N SER A 26 -5.07 -6.14 -10.54
CA SER A 26 -4.10 -7.18 -10.91
C SER A 26 -4.41 -7.88 -12.24
N VAL A 27 -5.61 -7.67 -12.79
CA VAL A 27 -6.04 -8.20 -14.09
C VAL A 27 -5.32 -7.53 -15.26
N SER A 28 -4.92 -6.27 -15.12
CA SER A 28 -4.30 -5.52 -16.21
C SER A 28 -2.88 -6.02 -16.51
N LYS A 29 -2.49 -6.04 -17.79
CA LYS A 29 -1.12 -6.39 -18.21
C LYS A 29 -0.09 -5.43 -17.59
N ILE A 30 -0.40 -4.13 -17.57
CA ILE A 30 0.46 -3.07 -17.05
C ILE A 30 0.74 -3.29 -15.55
N THR A 31 -0.30 -3.61 -14.77
CA THR A 31 -0.16 -3.87 -13.34
C THR A 31 0.73 -5.09 -13.11
N ARG A 32 0.54 -6.17 -13.88
CA ARG A 32 1.38 -7.38 -13.76
C ARG A 32 2.84 -7.10 -14.08
N GLU A 33 3.13 -6.36 -15.16
CA GLU A 33 4.49 -5.96 -15.52
C GLU A 33 5.12 -5.06 -14.46
N PHE A 34 4.36 -4.11 -13.90
CA PHE A 34 4.79 -3.28 -12.79
C PHE A 34 5.16 -4.12 -11.56
N PHE A 35 4.31 -5.05 -11.16
CA PHE A 35 4.58 -5.94 -10.02
C PHE A 35 5.80 -6.84 -10.26
N ALA A 36 5.96 -7.41 -11.45
CA ALA A 36 7.13 -8.22 -11.78
C ALA A 36 8.42 -7.39 -11.69
N ALA A 37 8.40 -6.16 -12.20
CA ALA A 37 9.54 -5.26 -12.14
C ALA A 37 9.86 -4.85 -10.69
N ALA A 38 8.85 -4.46 -9.90
CA ALA A 38 9.02 -4.10 -8.48
C ALA A 38 9.53 -5.29 -7.66
N GLN A 39 9.04 -6.51 -7.91
CA GLN A 39 9.53 -7.73 -7.27
C GLN A 39 11.01 -7.96 -7.59
N SER A 40 11.42 -7.82 -8.85
CA SER A 40 12.82 -8.00 -9.26
C SER A 40 13.79 -7.00 -8.64
N ARG A 41 13.29 -5.80 -8.27
CA ARG A 41 14.05 -4.75 -7.58
C ARG A 41 14.00 -4.87 -6.05
N GLY A 42 13.25 -5.83 -5.50
CA GLY A 42 13.09 -5.97 -4.05
C GLY A 42 12.24 -4.86 -3.42
N GLU A 43 11.37 -4.22 -4.18
CA GLU A 43 10.56 -3.07 -3.73
C GLU A 43 9.21 -3.48 -3.13
N ILE A 44 8.88 -4.77 -3.18
CA ILE A 44 7.62 -5.31 -2.65
C ILE A 44 7.80 -5.74 -1.19
N ILE A 45 6.96 -5.19 -0.33
CA ILE A 45 6.88 -5.51 1.10
C ILE A 45 5.51 -6.14 1.35
N TYR A 46 5.51 -7.42 1.72
CA TYR A 46 4.32 -8.13 2.14
C TYR A 46 4.06 -7.84 3.62
N LEU A 47 2.90 -7.27 3.93
CA LEU A 47 2.50 -7.02 5.30
C LEU A 47 2.06 -8.31 5.98
N SER A 48 2.25 -8.37 7.29
CA SER A 48 1.95 -9.58 8.07
C SER A 48 0.45 -9.89 8.06
N GLY A 49 0.08 -11.13 7.76
CA GLY A 49 -1.31 -11.62 7.75
C GLY A 49 -1.42 -13.03 7.18
N THR A 50 -2.39 -13.80 7.65
CA THR A 50 -2.71 -15.15 7.11
C THR A 50 -3.76 -15.11 6.00
N GLU A 51 -4.44 -13.97 5.85
CA GLU A 51 -5.45 -13.76 4.82
C GLU A 51 -4.82 -13.43 3.47
N LEU A 52 -5.54 -13.73 2.39
CA LEU A 52 -5.15 -13.30 1.05
C LEU A 52 -5.05 -11.77 0.98
N PRO A 53 -4.03 -11.23 0.28
CA PRO A 53 -3.93 -9.80 0.05
C PRO A 53 -5.17 -9.25 -0.67
N LYS A 54 -5.71 -8.14 -0.14
CA LYS A 54 -6.90 -7.46 -0.68
C LYS A 54 -6.54 -6.14 -1.36
N SER A 55 -5.42 -5.54 -0.98
CA SER A 55 -4.98 -4.25 -1.52
C SER A 55 -3.47 -4.15 -1.59
N PHE A 56 -3.00 -3.15 -2.33
CA PHE A 56 -1.63 -2.68 -2.20
C PHE A 56 -1.55 -1.16 -2.19
N LEU A 57 -0.50 -0.65 -1.56
CA LEU A 57 -0.17 0.77 -1.52
C LEU A 57 1.07 1.01 -2.37
N LEU A 58 1.01 2.01 -3.23
CA LEU A 58 2.19 2.59 -3.87
C LEU A 58 2.69 3.71 -2.99
N CYS A 59 3.94 3.61 -2.56
CA CYS A 59 4.57 4.62 -1.73
C CYS A 59 5.86 5.10 -2.37
N GLU A 60 6.17 6.39 -2.20
CA GLU A 60 7.43 6.98 -2.61
C GLU A 60 7.99 7.79 -1.44
N SER A 61 9.25 7.53 -1.09
CA SER A 61 10.01 8.33 -0.13
C SER A 61 11.40 8.54 -0.67
N ASP A 62 11.79 9.80 -0.78
CA ASP A 62 13.13 10.23 -1.16
C ASP A 62 13.57 9.63 -2.52
N GLY A 63 12.63 9.56 -3.48
CA GLY A 63 12.86 9.00 -4.81
C GLY A 63 12.86 7.46 -4.86
N VAL A 64 12.63 6.78 -3.74
CA VAL A 64 12.56 5.31 -3.65
C VAL A 64 11.11 4.86 -3.61
N GLY A 65 10.69 4.13 -4.64
CA GLY A 65 9.38 3.50 -4.73
C GLY A 65 9.29 2.20 -3.92
N ARG A 66 8.17 1.99 -3.23
CA ARG A 66 7.85 0.75 -2.52
C ARG A 66 6.40 0.36 -2.75
N VAL A 67 6.15 -0.93 -2.79
CA VAL A 67 4.81 -1.51 -2.90
C VAL A 67 4.51 -2.30 -1.64
N TYR A 68 3.56 -1.82 -0.83
CA TYR A 68 3.12 -2.54 0.36
C TYR A 68 1.89 -3.38 0.01
N VAL A 69 1.98 -4.69 0.13
CA VAL A 69 0.88 -5.63 -0.14
C VAL A 69 0.16 -5.94 1.16
N SER A 70 -1.13 -5.64 1.25
CA SER A 70 -1.92 -5.63 2.48
C SER A 70 -3.10 -6.59 2.46
N HIS A 71 -3.36 -7.22 3.62
CA HIS A 71 -4.58 -7.98 3.88
C HIS A 71 -5.81 -7.07 4.15
N LEU A 72 -5.59 -5.78 4.38
CA LEU A 72 -6.67 -4.81 4.61
C LEU A 72 -7.34 -4.41 3.29
N ALA A 73 -8.65 -4.17 3.34
CA ALA A 73 -9.37 -3.62 2.20
C ALA A 73 -8.93 -2.17 1.90
N PRO A 74 -8.96 -1.71 0.62
CA PRO A 74 -8.60 -0.35 0.25
C PRO A 74 -9.41 0.71 1.03
N SER A 75 -10.70 0.47 1.25
CA SER A 75 -11.61 1.35 1.99
C SER A 75 -11.19 1.52 3.45
N THR A 76 -10.72 0.46 4.10
CA THR A 76 -10.19 0.51 5.47
C THR A 76 -8.94 1.38 5.55
N LEU A 77 -8.01 1.21 4.61
CA LEU A 77 -6.78 2.00 4.56
C LEU A 77 -7.07 3.48 4.27
N ARG A 78 -7.98 3.76 3.33
CA ARG A 78 -8.42 5.13 3.01
C ARG A 78 -9.04 5.83 4.22
N ARG A 79 -9.99 5.18 4.89
CA ARG A 79 -10.64 5.73 6.10
C ARG A 79 -9.62 6.00 7.21
N ARG A 80 -8.65 5.10 7.41
CA ARG A 80 -7.56 5.32 8.38
C ARG A 80 -6.71 6.53 8.00
N ALA A 81 -6.34 6.68 6.72
CA ALA A 81 -5.58 7.84 6.24
C ALA A 81 -6.34 9.16 6.42
N GLU A 82 -7.65 9.16 6.10
CA GLU A 82 -8.54 10.31 6.26
C GLU A 82 -8.74 10.69 7.73
N ASN A 83 -9.02 9.73 8.62
CA ASN A 83 -9.19 9.98 10.06
C ASN A 83 -7.91 10.50 10.69
N THR A 84 -6.77 10.02 10.20
CA THR A 84 -5.47 10.55 10.61
C THR A 84 -5.43 12.04 10.25
N ALA A 85 -5.64 12.43 8.99
CA ALA A 85 -5.72 13.84 8.58
C ALA A 85 -6.81 14.66 9.34
N ALA A 86 -7.91 13.98 9.70
CA ALA A 86 -9.01 14.38 10.57
C ALA A 86 -8.57 15.05 11.87
N ALA A 87 -7.76 14.33 12.64
CA ALA A 87 -7.42 14.64 14.03
C ALA A 87 -6.50 15.86 14.24
N LEU A 88 -6.19 16.60 13.18
CA LEU A 88 -5.41 17.85 13.23
C LEU A 88 -6.23 19.10 12.90
N ARG A 89 -7.53 18.95 12.60
CA ARG A 89 -8.48 20.07 12.44
C ARG A 89 -9.28 20.26 13.71
#